data_AF-A0A6M4MFU5-F1
#
_entry.id   AF-A0A6M4MFU5-F1
#
_cell.length_a   1.000
_cell.length_b   1.000
_cell.length_c   1.000
_cell.angle_alpha   90.00
_cell.angle_beta   90.00
_cell.angle_gamma   90.00
#
_symmetry.space_group_name_H-M   'P 1'
#
loop_
_entity.id
_entity.type
_entity.pdbx_description
1 polymer ?
#
loop_
_entity_poly.entity_id
_entity_poly.type
_entity_poly.pdbx_seq_one_letter_code
_entity_poly.pdbx_strand_id
1 'polypeptide(L)'
;MFSFKEQVWDLFARVDSSDCLFKVFQTVDIEGFDVSGQFKASSDINKSIISFFSFIDNEMSDISEKRLLILLNAYDRDVAEIKTTAEWADRSFSSKFHHLVIFSNNAGVPSSATTTVQHVPCNTELEFSKKVARHMEILLSNQPKGSTLKPSKAVYPKKIVNTDNLEKVDIKFDESYILNVDTHFQMFMALKSKSNKLLIFGQDAINRSKIDLPVFFRWSWAADLPYSVIILNDPTLYVNEELNGGWFVGNETEDYAQTQVDIIKKIVHWFKLDTRVTFFGASAGGFASLMLAACYGKDAQAIVDIPQIDLQTYHARTEVLKLFNAAFDINDTVVDDDMCYRVDVTKRFEKQSFVPKIKYLHNTKDSAHVLQFNYFIHRWSEIAHKLEQSQVGELTLHTYSRWHLTKGGHVPLNKQDTIEEIISFIES
;
A
#
# COMPACT_ATOMS: atom_id res chain seq x y z
N MET A 1 -31.89 -15.56 10.38
CA MET A 1 -31.37 -15.10 9.07
C MET A 1 -29.94 -14.70 9.30
N PHE A 2 -28.98 -15.30 8.59
CA PHE A 2 -27.56 -15.01 8.80
C PHE A 2 -27.24 -13.59 8.33
N SER A 3 -26.47 -12.85 9.12
CA SER A 3 -26.06 -11.50 8.73
C SER A 3 -25.27 -11.56 7.43
N PHE A 4 -25.43 -10.59 6.52
CA PHE A 4 -24.59 -10.50 5.32
C PHE A 4 -23.08 -10.47 5.65
N LYS A 5 -22.72 -10.03 6.86
CA LYS A 5 -21.35 -10.00 7.39
C LYS A 5 -20.79 -11.38 7.75
N GLU A 6 -21.63 -12.40 7.87
CA GLU A 6 -21.26 -13.78 8.21
C GLU A 6 -21.26 -14.71 6.98
N GLN A 7 -21.74 -14.21 5.85
CA GLN A 7 -21.78 -14.93 4.59
C GLN A 7 -20.44 -14.82 3.85
N VAL A 8 -20.18 -15.80 2.99
CA VAL A 8 -19.00 -15.81 2.11
C VAL A 8 -19.33 -15.03 0.86
N TRP A 9 -18.45 -14.13 0.44
CA TRP A 9 -18.61 -13.34 -0.79
C TRP A 9 -17.40 -13.52 -1.68
N ASP A 10 -17.63 -13.43 -2.99
CA ASP A 10 -16.59 -13.50 -4.01
C ASP A 10 -16.39 -12.15 -4.70
N LEU A 11 -17.48 -11.42 -4.90
CA LEU A 11 -17.52 -10.17 -5.66
C LEU A 11 -18.42 -9.14 -4.99
N PHE A 12 -18.20 -7.87 -5.34
CA PHE A 12 -19.01 -6.75 -4.91
C PHE A 12 -19.50 -5.94 -6.10
N ALA A 13 -20.65 -5.29 -5.94
CA ALA A 13 -21.12 -4.29 -6.90
C ALA A 13 -21.73 -3.10 -6.18
N ARG A 14 -21.45 -1.90 -6.71
CA ARG A 14 -22.09 -0.65 -6.30
C ARG A 14 -23.13 -0.31 -7.34
N VAL A 15 -24.37 -0.10 -6.90
CA VAL A 15 -25.50 0.20 -7.79
C VAL A 15 -26.01 1.62 -7.64
N ASP A 16 -25.35 2.46 -6.86
CA ASP A 16 -25.61 3.90 -6.82
C ASP A 16 -24.53 4.69 -7.55
N SER A 17 -24.88 5.91 -7.95
CA SER A 17 -23.95 6.87 -8.54
C SER A 17 -23.22 7.73 -7.50
N SER A 18 -23.24 7.37 -6.21
CA SER A 18 -22.60 8.15 -5.16
C SER A 18 -21.11 7.82 -5.06
N ASP A 19 -20.32 8.85 -4.78
CA ASP A 19 -18.90 8.74 -4.47
C ASP A 19 -18.66 8.08 -3.09
N CYS A 20 -19.70 7.97 -2.25
CA CYS A 20 -19.62 7.35 -0.93
C CYS A 20 -19.14 5.90 -1.00
N LEU A 21 -19.83 5.03 -1.74
CA LEU A 21 -19.44 3.62 -1.81
C LEU A 21 -18.12 3.43 -2.56
N PHE A 22 -17.83 4.28 -3.54
CA PHE A 22 -16.54 4.27 -4.22
C PHE A 22 -15.39 4.49 -3.22
N LYS A 23 -15.49 5.54 -2.39
CA LYS A 23 -14.53 5.83 -1.31
C LYS A 23 -14.49 4.75 -0.24
N VAL A 24 -15.61 4.10 0.04
CA VAL A 24 -15.64 2.92 0.94
C VAL A 24 -14.79 1.80 0.36
N PHE A 25 -14.97 1.47 -0.93
CA PHE A 25 -14.24 0.38 -1.58
C PHE A 25 -12.73 0.64 -1.60
N GLN A 26 -12.34 1.89 -1.87
CA GLN A 26 -10.96 2.36 -1.77
C GLN A 26 -10.40 2.27 -0.35
N THR A 27 -11.23 2.56 0.65
CA THR A 27 -10.84 2.54 2.06
C THR A 27 -10.58 1.13 2.58
N VAL A 28 -11.33 0.14 2.08
CA VAL A 28 -11.20 -1.26 2.52
C VAL A 28 -10.45 -2.15 1.51
N ASP A 29 -9.84 -1.56 0.49
CA ASP A 29 -9.03 -2.21 -0.56
C ASP A 29 -9.75 -3.39 -1.27
N ILE A 30 -10.99 -3.17 -1.72
CA ILE A 30 -11.77 -4.20 -2.45
C ILE A 30 -12.07 -3.87 -3.93
N GLU A 31 -11.42 -2.85 -4.49
CA GLU A 31 -11.64 -2.43 -5.88
C GLU A 31 -11.39 -3.55 -6.90
N GLY A 32 -10.41 -4.43 -6.66
CA GLY A 32 -10.15 -5.59 -7.52
C GLY A 32 -11.27 -6.64 -7.53
N PHE A 33 -12.24 -6.54 -6.62
CA PHE A 33 -13.42 -7.42 -6.55
C PHE A 33 -14.71 -6.69 -6.97
N ASP A 34 -14.62 -5.43 -7.39
CA ASP A 34 -15.75 -4.60 -7.81
C ASP A 34 -16.10 -4.84 -9.28
N VAL A 35 -17.29 -5.36 -9.54
CA VAL A 35 -17.79 -5.60 -10.89
C VAL A 35 -18.64 -4.46 -11.44
N SER A 36 -18.81 -3.37 -10.68
CA SER A 36 -19.64 -2.23 -11.11
C SER A 36 -19.02 -1.38 -12.22
N GLY A 37 -17.73 -1.54 -12.54
CA GLY A 37 -17.04 -0.69 -13.53
C GLY A 37 -17.65 -0.71 -14.94
N GLN A 38 -18.36 -1.79 -15.30
CA GLN A 38 -19.06 -1.93 -16.59
C GLN A 38 -20.52 -1.48 -16.51
N PHE A 39 -21.04 -1.25 -15.30
CA PHE A 39 -22.41 -0.86 -15.05
C PHE A 39 -22.54 0.66 -14.84
N LYS A 40 -23.39 1.31 -15.63
CA LYS A 40 -23.67 2.74 -15.46
C LYS A 40 -24.85 2.95 -14.51
N ALA A 41 -24.54 3.22 -13.24
CA ALA A 41 -25.54 3.49 -12.21
C ALA A 41 -26.41 4.73 -12.52
N SER A 42 -27.67 4.67 -12.07
CA SER A 42 -28.63 5.78 -12.13
C SER A 42 -28.74 6.48 -10.77
N SER A 43 -29.07 7.78 -10.79
CA SER A 43 -29.43 8.53 -9.57
C SER A 43 -30.78 8.12 -8.99
N ASP A 44 -31.61 7.43 -9.77
CA ASP A 44 -32.84 6.75 -9.36
C ASP A 44 -32.48 5.33 -8.94
N ILE A 45 -32.55 5.05 -7.64
CA ILE A 45 -32.04 3.79 -7.06
C ILE A 45 -32.81 2.57 -7.56
N ASN A 46 -34.12 2.73 -7.84
CA ASN A 46 -34.96 1.66 -8.38
C ASN A 46 -34.53 1.32 -9.80
N LYS A 47 -34.40 2.33 -10.67
CA LYS A 47 -33.92 2.13 -12.05
C LYS A 47 -32.52 1.54 -12.07
N SER A 48 -31.65 2.00 -11.16
CA SER A 48 -30.28 1.51 -11.10
C SER A 48 -30.23 0.02 -10.78
N ILE A 49 -30.95 -0.42 -9.75
CA ILE A 49 -30.99 -1.84 -9.37
C ILE A 49 -31.63 -2.71 -10.45
N ILE A 50 -32.73 -2.27 -11.06
CA ILE A 50 -33.37 -2.99 -12.17
C ILE A 50 -32.41 -3.15 -13.35
N SER A 51 -31.71 -2.07 -13.71
CA SER A 51 -30.76 -2.08 -14.83
C SER A 51 -29.54 -2.95 -14.51
N PHE A 52 -29.03 -2.91 -13.29
CA PHE A 52 -27.89 -3.72 -12.88
C PHE A 52 -28.22 -5.22 -12.92
N PHE A 53 -29.40 -5.60 -12.45
CA PHE A 53 -29.84 -6.99 -12.50
C PHE A 53 -29.98 -7.48 -13.94
N SER A 54 -30.54 -6.63 -14.81
CA SER A 54 -30.67 -6.94 -16.24
C SER A 54 -29.28 -7.06 -16.91
N PHE A 55 -28.31 -6.28 -16.46
CA PHE A 55 -26.92 -6.37 -16.92
C PHE A 55 -26.26 -7.68 -16.48
N ILE A 56 -26.41 -8.10 -15.21
CA ILE A 56 -25.86 -9.38 -14.74
C ILE A 56 -26.43 -10.55 -15.56
N ASP A 57 -27.74 -10.60 -15.73
CA ASP A 57 -28.40 -11.72 -16.41
C ASP A 57 -28.01 -11.84 -17.89
N ASN A 58 -27.73 -10.72 -18.56
CA ASN A 58 -27.47 -10.70 -20.01
C ASN A 58 -25.97 -10.69 -20.36
N GLU A 59 -25.12 -10.08 -19.54
CA GLU A 59 -23.74 -9.76 -19.92
C GLU A 59 -22.69 -10.44 -19.03
N MET A 60 -23.09 -11.08 -17.93
CA MET A 60 -22.17 -11.64 -16.93
C MET A 60 -22.44 -13.11 -16.59
N SER A 61 -22.52 -13.99 -17.60
CA SER A 61 -22.74 -15.43 -17.38
C SER A 61 -21.73 -16.06 -16.42
N ASP A 62 -20.48 -15.58 -16.43
CA ASP A 62 -19.37 -16.09 -15.62
C ASP A 62 -19.43 -15.67 -14.13
N ILE A 63 -20.39 -14.81 -13.77
CA ILE A 63 -20.64 -14.37 -12.39
C ILE A 63 -21.82 -15.11 -11.76
N SER A 64 -22.61 -15.83 -12.57
CA SER A 64 -23.82 -16.53 -12.11
C SER A 64 -23.58 -17.56 -11.01
N GLU A 65 -22.36 -18.13 -10.92
CA GLU A 65 -21.96 -19.08 -9.87
C GLU A 65 -21.21 -18.44 -8.69
N LYS A 66 -20.90 -17.14 -8.76
CA LYS A 66 -20.18 -16.41 -7.72
C LYS A 66 -21.15 -15.76 -6.75
N ARG A 67 -20.77 -15.69 -5.47
CA ARG A 67 -21.56 -14.96 -4.47
C ARG A 67 -21.29 -13.47 -4.60
N LEU A 68 -22.29 -12.72 -5.06
CA LEU A 68 -22.22 -11.29 -5.30
C LEU A 68 -22.97 -10.50 -4.21
N LEU A 69 -22.25 -9.62 -3.54
CA LEU A 69 -22.83 -8.64 -2.63
C LEU A 69 -23.08 -7.31 -3.34
N ILE A 70 -24.33 -6.93 -3.47
CA ILE A 70 -24.78 -5.71 -4.13
C ILE A 70 -25.02 -4.66 -3.07
N LEU A 71 -24.41 -3.49 -3.22
CA LEU A 71 -24.40 -2.43 -2.21
C LEU A 71 -25.05 -1.18 -2.80
N LEU A 72 -26.00 -0.63 -2.05
CA LEU A 72 -26.74 0.58 -2.39
C LEU A 72 -26.60 1.63 -1.28
N ASN A 73 -26.13 2.81 -1.64
CA ASN A 73 -26.20 3.99 -0.79
C ASN A 73 -27.60 4.63 -0.84
N ALA A 74 -28.29 4.63 0.30
CA ALA A 74 -29.57 5.29 0.53
C ALA A 74 -29.51 6.25 1.74
N TYR A 75 -28.37 6.96 1.90
CA TYR A 75 -28.11 7.89 3.02
C TYR A 75 -29.28 8.86 3.27
N ASP A 76 -29.77 9.54 2.24
CA ASP A 76 -30.78 10.60 2.32
C ASP A 76 -32.09 10.24 1.62
N ARG A 77 -32.30 8.96 1.29
CA ARG A 77 -33.46 8.49 0.53
C ARG A 77 -34.67 8.26 1.41
N ASP A 78 -35.86 8.50 0.83
CA ASP A 78 -37.12 8.30 1.52
C ASP A 78 -37.36 6.82 1.84
N VAL A 79 -38.00 6.57 2.99
CA VAL A 79 -38.29 5.21 3.47
C VAL A 79 -39.16 4.43 2.49
N ALA A 80 -40.11 5.08 1.80
CA ALA A 80 -40.96 4.44 0.81
C ALA A 80 -40.18 4.05 -0.45
N GLU A 81 -39.20 4.87 -0.87
CA GLU A 81 -38.30 4.56 -1.99
C GLU A 81 -37.47 3.31 -1.66
N ILE A 82 -36.82 3.30 -0.49
CA ILE A 82 -36.02 2.16 0.00
C ILE A 82 -36.87 0.88 0.09
N LYS A 83 -38.09 0.99 0.64
CA LYS A 83 -39.02 -0.13 0.75
C LYS A 83 -39.38 -0.70 -0.63
N THR A 84 -39.69 0.17 -1.59
CA THR A 84 -40.03 -0.24 -2.97
C THR A 84 -38.86 -1.00 -3.60
N THR A 85 -37.64 -0.49 -3.41
CA THR A 85 -36.41 -1.13 -3.91
C THR A 85 -36.19 -2.51 -3.27
N ALA A 86 -36.30 -2.61 -1.95
CA ALA A 86 -36.12 -3.87 -1.23
C ALA A 86 -37.16 -4.93 -1.65
N GLU A 87 -38.44 -4.54 -1.74
CA GLU A 87 -39.52 -5.43 -2.18
C GLU A 87 -39.37 -5.89 -3.64
N TRP A 88 -38.77 -5.05 -4.50
CA TRP A 88 -38.41 -5.45 -5.85
C TRP A 88 -37.28 -6.48 -5.85
N ALA A 89 -36.18 -6.20 -5.13
CA ALA A 89 -35.03 -7.10 -5.07
C ALA A 89 -35.41 -8.48 -4.53
N ASP A 90 -36.29 -8.53 -3.53
CA ASP A 90 -36.78 -9.78 -2.94
C ASP A 90 -37.60 -10.65 -3.88
N ARG A 91 -38.27 -10.04 -4.87
CA ARG A 91 -39.02 -10.75 -5.89
C ARG A 91 -38.14 -11.20 -7.05
N SER A 92 -37.05 -10.48 -7.31
CA SER A 92 -36.19 -10.68 -8.48
C SER A 92 -34.97 -11.55 -8.20
N PHE A 93 -34.37 -11.47 -7.00
CA PHE A 93 -33.11 -12.14 -6.71
C PHE A 93 -33.31 -13.63 -6.47
N SER A 94 -32.51 -14.44 -7.18
CA SER A 94 -32.34 -15.85 -6.83
C SER A 94 -31.61 -15.95 -5.49
N SER A 95 -32.27 -16.55 -4.50
CA SER A 95 -31.86 -16.55 -3.09
C SER A 95 -30.50 -17.17 -2.74
N LYS A 96 -29.73 -17.71 -3.70
CA LYS A 96 -28.50 -18.45 -3.42
C LYS A 96 -27.18 -17.72 -3.73
N PHE A 97 -27.19 -16.73 -4.62
CA PHE A 97 -25.93 -16.12 -5.12
C PHE A 97 -25.88 -14.60 -5.03
N HIS A 98 -27.03 -13.93 -4.91
CA HIS A 98 -27.11 -12.47 -4.91
C HIS A 98 -27.73 -11.98 -3.61
N HIS A 99 -27.16 -10.94 -3.02
CA HIS A 99 -27.70 -10.28 -1.83
C HIS A 99 -27.57 -8.77 -1.93
N LEU A 100 -28.67 -8.05 -1.73
CA LEU A 100 -28.69 -6.59 -1.69
C LEU A 100 -28.47 -6.11 -0.26
N VAL A 101 -27.57 -5.14 -0.06
CA VAL A 101 -27.44 -4.40 1.18
C VAL A 101 -27.70 -2.93 0.88
N ILE A 102 -28.79 -2.42 1.45
CA ILE A 102 -29.13 -1.00 1.40
C ILE A 102 -28.67 -0.37 2.70
N PHE A 103 -27.68 0.52 2.64
CA PHE A 103 -27.30 1.34 3.79
C PHE A 103 -28.17 2.60 3.80
N SER A 104 -28.82 2.90 4.92
CA SER A 104 -29.64 4.11 5.04
C SER A 104 -29.49 4.78 6.39
N ASN A 105 -29.57 6.12 6.41
CA ASN A 105 -29.67 6.88 7.65
C ASN A 105 -31.08 6.79 8.27
N ASN A 106 -32.08 6.37 7.48
CA ASN A 106 -33.46 6.21 7.92
C ASN A 106 -33.71 4.79 8.41
N ALA A 107 -34.36 4.67 9.56
CA ALA A 107 -34.85 3.38 10.08
C ALA A 107 -36.23 3.04 9.48
N GLY A 108 -36.68 1.80 9.69
CA GLY A 108 -38.09 1.42 9.48
C GLY A 108 -38.38 0.52 8.28
N VAL A 109 -37.37 0.13 7.49
CA VAL A 109 -37.53 -0.90 6.46
C VAL A 109 -36.98 -2.24 6.98
N PRO A 110 -37.80 -3.31 7.04
CA PRO A 110 -37.34 -4.62 7.49
C PRO A 110 -36.40 -5.25 6.48
N SER A 111 -35.48 -6.10 6.97
CA SER A 111 -34.65 -6.96 6.11
C SER A 111 -35.38 -8.25 5.74
N SER A 112 -34.93 -8.89 4.67
CA SER A 112 -35.43 -10.13 4.10
C SER A 112 -34.27 -11.11 3.81
N ALA A 113 -34.58 -12.29 3.27
CA ALA A 113 -33.57 -13.33 3.01
C ALA A 113 -32.50 -12.92 1.99
N THR A 114 -32.87 -12.04 1.06
CA THR A 114 -32.06 -11.58 -0.07
C THR A 114 -31.70 -10.11 0.01
N THR A 115 -32.31 -9.35 0.93
CA THR A 115 -32.08 -7.91 1.10
C THR A 115 -31.87 -7.55 2.55
N THR A 116 -30.71 -7.00 2.88
CA THR A 116 -30.47 -6.35 4.18
C THR A 116 -30.70 -4.86 4.05
N VAL A 117 -31.57 -4.28 4.88
CA VAL A 117 -31.58 -2.83 5.07
C VAL A 117 -30.85 -2.50 6.36
N GLN A 118 -29.64 -1.96 6.22
CA GLN A 118 -28.77 -1.61 7.32
C GLN A 118 -28.98 -0.14 7.69
N HIS A 119 -29.60 0.09 8.84
CA HIS A 119 -29.68 1.42 9.44
C HIS A 119 -28.28 1.85 9.92
N VAL A 120 -27.85 3.04 9.49
CA VAL A 120 -26.56 3.68 9.78
C VAL A 120 -26.83 5.12 10.25
N PRO A 121 -27.22 5.32 11.52
CA PRO A 121 -27.56 6.63 12.03
C PRO A 121 -26.33 7.52 12.08
N CYS A 122 -26.40 8.72 11.50
CA CYS A 122 -25.31 9.69 11.42
C CYS A 122 -25.81 11.09 11.05
N ASN A 123 -24.95 12.09 11.25
CA ASN A 123 -25.30 13.48 11.01
C ASN A 123 -24.77 14.01 9.66
N THR A 124 -23.79 13.33 9.07
CA THR A 124 -23.13 13.77 7.83
C THR A 124 -22.85 12.59 6.92
N GLU A 125 -22.78 12.84 5.61
CA GLU A 125 -22.45 11.80 4.62
C GLU A 125 -21.05 11.21 4.85
N LEU A 126 -20.08 12.01 5.30
CA LEU A 126 -18.74 11.49 5.63
C LEU A 126 -18.78 10.51 6.81
N GLU A 127 -19.56 10.83 7.85
CA GLU A 127 -19.77 9.93 8.99
C GLU A 127 -20.49 8.66 8.54
N PHE A 128 -21.50 8.79 7.66
CA PHE A 128 -22.17 7.67 7.03
C PHE A 128 -21.17 6.76 6.31
N SER A 129 -20.35 7.30 5.40
CA SER A 129 -19.35 6.53 4.66
C SER A 129 -18.37 5.81 5.59
N LYS A 130 -17.89 6.48 6.65
CA LYS A 130 -16.99 5.87 7.65
C LYS A 130 -17.66 4.69 8.37
N LYS A 131 -18.93 4.83 8.75
CA LYS A 131 -19.70 3.75 9.37
C LYS A 131 -19.95 2.61 8.39
N VAL A 132 -20.29 2.90 7.13
CA VAL A 132 -20.43 1.87 6.09
C VAL A 132 -19.10 1.12 5.87
N ALA A 133 -17.97 1.83 5.80
CA ALA A 133 -16.65 1.20 5.74
C ALA A 133 -16.39 0.27 6.93
N ARG A 134 -16.78 0.66 8.14
CA ARG A 134 -16.68 -0.21 9.32
C ARG A 134 -17.52 -1.49 9.19
N HIS A 135 -18.71 -1.42 8.59
CA HIS A 135 -19.49 -2.61 8.31
C HIS A 135 -18.79 -3.55 7.31
N MET A 136 -18.16 -2.98 6.28
CA MET A 136 -17.38 -3.73 5.29
C MET A 136 -16.11 -4.35 5.91
N GLU A 137 -15.37 -3.62 6.75
CA GLU A 137 -14.22 -4.17 7.47
C GLU A 137 -14.59 -5.40 8.31
N ILE A 138 -15.73 -5.34 9.02
CA ILE A 138 -16.22 -6.47 9.82
C ILE A 138 -16.54 -7.65 8.90
N LEU A 139 -17.26 -7.42 7.79
CA LEU A 139 -17.55 -8.45 6.80
C LEU A 139 -16.29 -9.11 6.26
N LEU A 140 -15.29 -8.31 5.88
CA LEU A 140 -14.00 -8.80 5.34
C LEU A 140 -13.24 -9.60 6.41
N SER A 141 -13.26 -9.14 7.65
CA SER A 141 -12.61 -9.86 8.77
C SER A 141 -13.25 -11.23 9.03
N ASN A 142 -14.56 -11.36 8.79
CA ASN A 142 -15.33 -12.58 8.99
C ASN A 142 -15.21 -13.58 7.82
N GLN A 143 -14.65 -13.18 6.68
CA GLN A 143 -14.47 -14.11 5.55
C GLN A 143 -13.63 -15.33 6.00
N PRO A 144 -13.98 -16.55 5.54
CA PRO A 144 -13.22 -17.75 5.87
C PRO A 144 -11.78 -17.68 5.35
N LYS A 145 -10.82 -18.24 6.09
CA LYS A 145 -9.45 -18.37 5.57
C LYS A 145 -9.46 -19.26 4.32
N GLY A 146 -8.77 -18.83 3.27
CA GLY A 146 -8.75 -19.52 1.98
C GLY A 146 -9.88 -19.11 1.03
N SER A 147 -10.78 -18.20 1.42
CA SER A 147 -11.77 -17.66 0.50
C SER A 147 -11.16 -16.64 -0.46
N THR A 148 -11.92 -16.29 -1.52
CA THR A 148 -11.57 -15.26 -2.50
C THR A 148 -11.11 -13.95 -1.86
N LEU A 149 -11.85 -13.48 -0.85
CA LEU A 149 -11.60 -12.22 -0.15
C LEU A 149 -10.62 -12.32 1.03
N LYS A 150 -10.27 -13.55 1.43
CA LYS A 150 -9.31 -13.78 2.52
C LYS A 150 -8.49 -15.04 2.20
N PRO A 151 -7.64 -14.97 1.15
CA PRO A 151 -6.82 -16.09 0.76
C PRO A 151 -5.97 -16.57 1.93
N SER A 152 -5.63 -17.86 1.93
CA SER A 152 -4.79 -18.46 2.97
C SER A 152 -3.51 -17.65 3.09
N LYS A 153 -3.30 -17.03 4.26
CA LYS A 153 -2.11 -16.21 4.53
C LYS A 153 -0.86 -17.08 4.31
N ALA A 154 0.14 -16.50 3.65
CA ALA A 154 1.51 -16.98 3.78
C ALA A 154 1.82 -17.18 5.28
N VAL A 155 2.68 -18.14 5.61
CA VAL A 155 3.08 -18.38 7.00
C VAL A 155 4.28 -17.49 7.31
N TYR A 156 4.18 -16.70 8.38
CA TYR A 156 5.30 -15.84 8.80
C TYR A 156 6.48 -16.73 9.21
N PRO A 157 7.71 -16.41 8.80
CA PRO A 157 8.86 -17.26 9.03
C PRO A 157 9.11 -17.43 10.52
N LYS A 158 9.39 -18.66 10.93
CA LYS A 158 9.81 -18.99 12.30
C LYS A 158 11.33 -19.08 12.44
N LYS A 159 12.03 -19.24 11.31
CA LYS A 159 13.48 -19.41 11.27
C LYS A 159 14.16 -18.05 11.37
N ILE A 160 15.13 -17.95 12.26
CA ILE A 160 15.96 -16.77 12.47
C ILE A 160 17.42 -17.20 12.31
N VAL A 161 18.18 -16.43 11.54
CA VAL A 161 19.63 -16.55 11.37
C VAL A 161 20.24 -15.28 11.97
N ASN A 162 21.13 -15.43 12.93
CA ASN A 162 21.85 -14.31 13.55
C ASN A 162 23.32 -14.41 13.18
N THR A 163 23.93 -13.30 12.78
CA THR A 163 25.35 -13.24 12.41
C THR A 163 25.91 -11.86 12.69
N ASP A 164 27.11 -11.81 13.26
CA ASP A 164 27.89 -10.55 13.42
C ASP A 164 28.89 -10.37 12.26
N ASN A 165 29.06 -11.42 11.45
CA ASN A 165 29.88 -11.34 10.25
C ASN A 165 29.21 -12.17 9.17
N LEU A 166 28.45 -11.47 8.33
CA LEU A 166 27.67 -12.10 7.29
C LEU A 166 28.54 -12.99 6.39
N GLU A 167 28.17 -14.26 6.28
CA GLU A 167 28.84 -15.25 5.44
C GLU A 167 27.89 -15.88 4.43
N LYS A 168 28.43 -16.47 3.37
CA LYS A 168 27.64 -17.16 2.34
C LYS A 168 26.73 -18.25 2.92
N VAL A 169 27.16 -18.92 3.99
CA VAL A 169 26.38 -19.98 4.63
C VAL A 169 25.08 -19.46 5.27
N ASP A 170 24.99 -18.17 5.59
CA ASP A 170 23.81 -17.54 6.17
C ASP A 170 22.68 -17.38 5.13
N ILE A 171 23.05 -17.35 3.85
CA ILE A 171 22.10 -17.13 2.75
C ILE A 171 21.44 -18.43 2.33
N LYS A 172 20.12 -18.50 2.52
CA LYS A 172 19.27 -19.65 2.13
C LYS A 172 18.35 -19.30 0.97
N PHE A 173 18.10 -20.29 0.11
CA PHE A 173 17.21 -20.20 -1.04
C PHE A 173 16.01 -21.12 -0.86
N ASP A 174 14.90 -20.74 -1.50
CA ASP A 174 13.64 -21.48 -1.56
C ASP A 174 12.96 -21.71 -0.19
N GLU A 175 13.32 -20.89 0.80
CA GLU A 175 12.68 -20.80 2.11
C GLU A 175 12.64 -19.32 2.58
N SER A 176 11.71 -19.00 3.47
CA SER A 176 11.66 -17.69 4.14
C SER A 176 12.22 -17.74 5.55
N TYR A 177 12.99 -16.71 5.93
CA TYR A 177 13.63 -16.60 7.23
C TYR A 177 13.90 -15.13 7.57
N ILE A 178 14.18 -14.86 8.84
CA ILE A 178 14.69 -13.56 9.29
C ILE A 178 16.20 -13.66 9.39
N LEU A 179 16.91 -12.69 8.81
CA LEU A 179 18.35 -12.53 8.92
C LEU A 179 18.65 -11.29 9.76
N ASN A 180 19.38 -11.48 10.86
CA ASN A 180 19.83 -10.42 11.74
C ASN A 180 21.34 -10.27 11.58
N VAL A 181 21.78 -9.09 11.13
CA VAL A 181 23.19 -8.71 11.01
C VAL A 181 23.51 -7.65 12.05
N ASP A 182 24.58 -7.84 12.82
CA ASP A 182 25.08 -6.89 13.83
C ASP A 182 23.97 -6.38 14.77
N THR A 183 23.07 -7.28 15.18
CA THR A 183 21.91 -7.09 16.07
C THR A 183 20.79 -6.16 15.57
N HIS A 184 21.06 -5.14 14.76
CA HIS A 184 20.08 -4.10 14.39
C HIS A 184 19.71 -4.07 12.90
N PHE A 185 20.54 -4.63 12.01
CA PHE A 185 20.24 -4.75 10.58
C PHE A 185 19.47 -6.04 10.33
N GLN A 186 18.14 -5.94 10.47
CA GLN A 186 17.25 -7.09 10.40
C GLN A 186 16.46 -7.07 9.11
N MET A 187 16.35 -8.25 8.47
CA MET A 187 15.75 -8.39 7.16
C MET A 187 14.91 -9.66 7.10
N PHE A 188 13.73 -9.56 6.50
CA PHE A 188 13.01 -10.74 6.03
C PHE A 188 13.61 -11.15 4.68
N MET A 189 13.92 -12.44 4.56
CA MET A 189 14.56 -13.05 3.40
C MET A 189 13.60 -14.05 2.77
N ALA A 190 13.33 -13.92 1.47
CA ALA A 190 12.60 -14.89 0.66
C ALA A 190 13.25 -15.00 -0.73
N LEU A 191 14.36 -15.72 -0.78
CA LEU A 191 15.24 -15.81 -1.93
C LEU A 191 14.87 -17.02 -2.77
N LYS A 192 14.81 -16.88 -4.10
CA LYS A 192 14.40 -17.95 -5.01
C LYS A 192 15.59 -18.41 -5.84
N SER A 193 15.92 -19.70 -5.80
CA SER A 193 17.10 -20.25 -6.51
C SER A 193 17.00 -20.08 -8.04
N LYS A 194 15.78 -20.02 -8.56
CA LYS A 194 15.48 -19.84 -9.99
C LYS A 194 15.28 -18.40 -10.43
N SER A 195 15.22 -17.45 -9.49
CA SER A 195 15.04 -16.04 -9.83
C SER A 195 16.39 -15.36 -9.90
N ASN A 196 16.61 -14.65 -10.99
CA ASN A 196 17.73 -13.73 -11.10
C ASN A 196 17.36 -12.31 -10.66
N LYS A 197 16.13 -11.99 -10.31
CA LYS A 197 15.75 -10.60 -9.95
C LYS A 197 15.58 -10.48 -8.44
N LEU A 198 16.05 -9.36 -7.89
CA LEU A 198 15.93 -9.04 -6.48
C LEU A 198 15.11 -7.76 -6.30
N LEU A 199 14.02 -7.88 -5.54
CA LEU A 199 13.21 -6.78 -5.07
C LEU A 199 13.43 -6.57 -3.58
N ILE A 200 13.73 -5.34 -3.18
CA ILE A 200 14.00 -4.96 -1.80
C ILE A 200 12.97 -3.93 -1.35
N PHE A 201 12.23 -4.23 -0.29
CA PHE A 201 11.24 -3.31 0.26
C PHE A 201 11.86 -2.43 1.35
N GLY A 202 11.72 -1.11 1.19
CA GLY A 202 12.00 -0.13 2.23
C GLY A 202 10.90 -0.11 3.30
N GLN A 203 11.27 0.20 4.54
CA GLN A 203 10.37 0.24 5.69
C GLN A 203 9.55 1.53 5.71
N ASP A 204 8.23 1.41 5.74
CA ASP A 204 7.32 2.54 5.97
C ASP A 204 7.30 2.93 7.47
N ALA A 205 6.74 4.11 7.77
CA ALA A 205 6.54 4.54 9.15
C ALA A 205 5.61 3.57 9.91
N ILE A 206 5.90 3.36 11.19
CA ILE A 206 5.17 2.50 12.12
C ILE A 206 4.55 3.34 13.22
N ASN A 207 3.66 2.72 13.99
CA ASN A 207 3.20 3.29 15.25
C ASN A 207 3.84 2.50 16.38
N ARG A 208 4.90 3.05 16.99
CA ARG A 208 5.67 2.37 18.05
C ARG A 208 4.84 2.01 19.28
N SER A 209 3.76 2.73 19.54
CA SER A 209 2.86 2.38 20.65
C SER A 209 2.06 1.09 20.44
N LYS A 210 2.10 0.51 19.23
CA LYS A 210 1.28 -0.64 18.84
C LYS A 210 2.08 -1.81 18.27
N ILE A 211 3.36 -1.62 17.95
CA ILE A 211 4.16 -2.58 17.18
C ILE A 211 5.58 -2.63 17.73
N ASP A 212 6.05 -3.85 18.00
CA ASP A 212 7.43 -4.14 18.36
C ASP A 212 8.30 -4.39 17.13
N LEU A 213 9.60 -4.10 17.24
CA LEU A 213 10.59 -4.37 16.20
C LEU A 213 11.14 -5.81 16.28
N PRO A 214 11.59 -6.40 15.16
CA PRO A 214 11.52 -5.89 13.79
C PRO A 214 10.11 -5.93 13.18
N VAL A 215 9.89 -5.04 12.22
CA VAL A 215 8.70 -5.04 11.36
C VAL A 215 9.11 -5.27 9.93
N PHE A 216 8.39 -6.17 9.24
CA PHE A 216 8.59 -6.41 7.80
C PHE A 216 7.26 -6.20 7.09
N PHE A 217 6.97 -4.96 6.70
CA PHE A 217 5.75 -4.70 5.94
C PHE A 217 5.76 -5.40 4.59
N ARG A 218 4.58 -5.83 4.11
CA ARG A 218 4.40 -6.49 2.82
C ARG A 218 5.11 -7.84 2.68
N TRP A 219 5.56 -8.47 3.77
CA TRP A 219 6.20 -9.80 3.75
C TRP A 219 5.40 -10.88 3.05
N SER A 220 4.07 -10.84 3.14
CA SER A 220 3.21 -11.80 2.47
C SER A 220 3.23 -11.66 0.95
N TRP A 221 3.62 -10.50 0.41
CA TRP A 221 3.68 -10.26 -1.04
C TRP A 221 4.80 -11.06 -1.72
N ALA A 222 5.80 -11.53 -0.97
CA ALA A 222 6.85 -12.38 -1.49
C ALA A 222 6.32 -13.69 -2.13
N ALA A 223 5.15 -14.16 -1.70
CA ALA A 223 4.48 -15.31 -2.28
C ALA A 223 3.83 -15.00 -3.64
N ASP A 224 3.44 -13.75 -3.88
CA ASP A 224 2.72 -13.31 -5.08
C ASP A 224 3.66 -12.78 -6.17
N LEU A 225 4.93 -12.53 -5.84
CA LEU A 225 5.94 -11.98 -6.76
C LEU A 225 6.82 -13.10 -7.33
N PRO A 226 7.21 -13.07 -8.61
CA PRO A 226 8.11 -14.08 -9.19
C PRO A 226 9.59 -13.89 -8.82
N TYR A 227 9.91 -12.85 -8.04
CA TYR A 227 11.27 -12.43 -7.73
C TYR A 227 11.78 -12.93 -6.37
N SER A 228 13.10 -12.89 -6.18
CA SER A 228 13.66 -12.92 -4.83
C SER A 228 13.28 -11.64 -4.11
N VAL A 229 12.90 -11.74 -2.83
CA VAL A 229 12.45 -10.60 -2.04
C VAL A 229 13.27 -10.49 -0.75
N ILE A 230 13.70 -9.26 -0.46
CA ILE A 230 14.21 -8.85 0.84
C ILE A 230 13.32 -7.72 1.36
N ILE A 231 13.03 -7.70 2.65
CA ILE A 231 12.27 -6.61 3.28
C ILE A 231 13.06 -6.15 4.48
N LEU A 232 13.35 -4.85 4.49
CA LEU A 232 14.23 -4.25 5.46
C LEU A 232 13.41 -3.78 6.66
N ASN A 233 13.91 -4.03 7.86
CA ASN A 233 13.55 -3.25 9.03
C ASN A 233 14.53 -2.08 9.13
N ASP A 234 14.03 -0.88 9.41
CA ASP A 234 14.88 0.31 9.52
C ASP A 234 15.69 0.30 10.84
N PRO A 235 17.02 0.18 10.79
CA PRO A 235 17.86 0.12 11.98
C PRO A 235 17.84 1.43 12.79
N THR A 236 17.49 2.56 12.17
CA THR A 236 17.40 3.85 12.86
C THR A 236 16.32 3.84 13.94
N LEU A 237 15.29 2.99 13.80
CA LEU A 237 14.23 2.84 14.79
C LEU A 237 14.75 2.28 16.13
N TYR A 238 15.95 1.71 16.18
CA TYR A 238 16.61 1.28 17.42
C TYR A 238 17.33 2.39 18.16
N VAL A 239 17.55 3.55 17.52
CA VAL A 239 18.21 4.70 18.16
C VAL A 239 17.34 5.25 19.31
N ASN A 240 16.02 5.25 19.14
CA ASN A 240 15.07 5.66 20.17
C ASN A 240 13.70 4.96 19.98
N GLU A 241 13.13 4.47 21.08
CA GLU A 241 11.87 3.71 21.08
C GLU A 241 10.62 4.53 20.69
N GLU A 242 10.71 5.85 20.73
CA GLU A 242 9.62 6.77 20.35
C GLU A 242 9.56 7.06 18.83
N LEU A 243 10.56 6.62 18.07
CA LEU A 243 10.64 6.90 16.63
C LEU A 243 9.63 6.06 15.85
N ASN A 244 8.68 6.74 15.21
CA ASN A 244 7.72 6.14 14.28
C ASN A 244 8.28 5.98 12.86
N GLY A 245 9.32 6.71 12.50
CA GLY A 245 10.00 6.59 11.22
C GLY A 245 11.49 6.86 11.42
N GLY A 246 12.32 6.03 10.78
CA GLY A 246 13.77 6.16 10.83
C GLY A 246 14.37 6.70 9.52
N TRP A 247 13.68 6.50 8.40
CA TRP A 247 14.12 6.86 7.05
C TRP A 247 15.53 6.38 6.69
N PHE A 248 16.05 5.34 7.38
CA PHE A 248 17.42 4.85 7.26
C PHE A 248 18.49 5.94 7.45
N VAL A 249 18.17 7.02 8.16
CA VAL A 249 19.11 8.15 8.27
C VAL A 249 20.33 7.77 9.10
N GLY A 250 20.17 6.91 10.10
CA GLY A 250 21.23 6.43 10.99
C GLY A 250 21.40 7.23 12.28
N ASN A 251 22.64 7.33 12.77
CA ASN A 251 22.98 8.07 13.99
C ASN A 251 24.04 9.17 13.71
N GLU A 252 24.52 9.88 14.72
CA GLU A 252 25.47 10.98 14.56
C GLU A 252 26.65 10.63 13.63
N THR A 253 27.19 9.42 13.77
CA THR A 253 28.40 8.96 13.08
C THR A 253 28.16 8.05 11.89
N GLU A 254 27.03 7.34 11.83
CA GLU A 254 26.82 6.24 10.87
C GLU A 254 25.64 6.50 9.94
N ASP A 255 25.91 6.47 8.63
CA ASP A 255 24.91 6.53 7.57
C ASP A 255 24.31 5.14 7.29
N TYR A 256 23.18 4.83 7.93
CA TYR A 256 22.58 3.49 7.85
C TYR A 256 22.07 3.12 6.45
N ALA A 257 21.74 4.10 5.59
CA ALA A 257 21.44 3.80 4.19
C ALA A 257 22.66 3.23 3.46
N GLN A 258 23.85 3.78 3.69
CA GLN A 258 25.09 3.26 3.13
C GLN A 258 25.45 1.90 3.73
N THR A 259 25.41 1.76 5.05
CA THR A 259 25.71 0.49 5.74
C THR A 259 24.78 -0.64 5.27
N GLN A 260 23.48 -0.36 5.15
CA GLN A 260 22.49 -1.32 4.67
C GLN A 260 22.77 -1.77 3.23
N VAL A 261 23.19 -0.84 2.36
CA VAL A 261 23.59 -1.16 0.98
C VAL A 261 24.85 -2.01 0.93
N ASP A 262 25.83 -1.76 1.80
CA ASP A 262 27.06 -2.57 1.85
C ASP A 262 26.75 -4.02 2.26
N ILE A 263 25.80 -4.21 3.18
CA ILE A 263 25.25 -5.54 3.53
C ILE A 263 24.56 -6.17 2.32
N ILE A 264 23.67 -5.44 1.63
CA ILE A 264 22.95 -5.94 0.45
C ILE A 264 23.93 -6.34 -0.66
N LYS A 265 24.98 -5.56 -0.92
CA LYS A 265 26.02 -5.89 -1.91
C LYS A 265 26.73 -7.19 -1.60
N LYS A 266 27.02 -7.48 -0.31
CA LYS A 266 27.56 -8.79 0.11
C LYS A 266 26.59 -9.94 -0.19
N ILE A 267 25.30 -9.74 0.11
CA ILE A 267 24.25 -10.74 -0.19
C ILE A 267 24.16 -11.00 -1.71
N VAL A 268 24.06 -9.93 -2.52
CA VAL A 268 23.94 -10.00 -3.98
C VAL A 268 25.17 -10.67 -4.61
N HIS A 269 26.36 -10.42 -4.07
CA HIS A 269 27.59 -11.07 -4.55
C HIS A 269 27.49 -12.62 -4.50
N TRP A 270 26.87 -13.18 -3.46
CA TRP A 270 26.73 -14.64 -3.34
C TRP A 270 25.55 -15.22 -4.12
N PHE A 271 24.62 -14.37 -4.51
CA PHE A 271 23.51 -14.74 -5.38
C PHE A 271 23.97 -15.18 -6.78
N LYS A 272 25.20 -14.84 -7.21
CA LYS A 272 25.72 -15.08 -8.57
C LYS A 272 24.81 -14.51 -9.66
N LEU A 273 24.33 -13.30 -9.47
CA LEU A 273 23.41 -12.68 -10.40
C LEU A 273 23.98 -11.40 -10.99
N ASP A 274 23.98 -11.36 -12.31
CA ASP A 274 24.28 -10.18 -13.13
C ASP A 274 23.03 -9.29 -13.21
N THR A 275 22.46 -8.93 -12.06
CA THR A 275 21.09 -8.42 -12.00
C THR A 275 20.90 -7.13 -11.28
N ARG A 276 20.06 -6.31 -11.92
CA ARG A 276 19.56 -5.06 -11.38
C ARG A 276 18.77 -5.33 -10.10
N VAL A 277 19.14 -4.61 -9.03
CA VAL A 277 18.43 -4.60 -7.75
C VAL A 277 17.34 -3.54 -7.83
N THR A 278 16.10 -3.94 -7.57
CA THR A 278 14.97 -3.01 -7.53
C THR A 278 14.62 -2.72 -6.09
N PHE A 279 14.62 -1.45 -5.70
CA PHE A 279 14.11 -0.99 -4.42
C PHE A 279 12.66 -0.53 -4.57
N PHE A 280 11.80 -0.88 -3.63
CA PHE A 280 10.41 -0.44 -3.60
C PHE A 280 9.99 0.05 -2.22
N GLY A 281 9.21 1.12 -2.18
CA GLY A 281 8.52 1.52 -0.96
C GLY A 281 7.56 2.68 -1.17
N ALA A 282 6.69 2.90 -0.18
CA ALA A 282 5.75 4.00 -0.19
C ALA A 282 6.04 4.96 0.97
N SER A 283 5.72 6.26 0.82
CA SER A 283 5.92 7.24 1.90
C SER A 283 7.36 7.15 2.46
N ALA A 284 7.55 6.81 3.74
CA ALA A 284 8.88 6.67 4.34
C ALA A 284 9.73 5.55 3.71
N GLY A 285 9.09 4.45 3.31
CA GLY A 285 9.76 3.37 2.57
C GLY A 285 10.15 3.81 1.17
N GLY A 286 9.43 4.77 0.58
CA GLY A 286 9.77 5.36 -0.71
C GLY A 286 11.01 6.25 -0.62
N PHE A 287 11.10 7.10 0.40
CA PHE A 287 12.33 7.83 0.72
C PHE A 287 13.50 6.85 0.89
N ALA A 288 13.35 5.84 1.76
CA ALA A 288 14.37 4.83 2.00
C ALA A 288 14.81 4.14 0.70
N SER A 289 13.87 3.79 -0.18
CA SER A 289 14.16 3.13 -1.45
C SER A 289 15.00 4.00 -2.39
N LEU A 290 14.73 5.31 -2.46
CA LEU A 290 15.53 6.24 -3.28
C LEU A 290 16.94 6.40 -2.70
N MET A 291 17.05 6.52 -1.38
CA MET A 291 18.33 6.64 -0.67
C MET A 291 19.20 5.40 -0.88
N LEU A 292 18.63 4.22 -0.67
CA LEU A 292 19.30 2.93 -0.84
C LEU A 292 19.70 2.70 -2.31
N ALA A 293 18.82 3.00 -3.28
CA ALA A 293 19.14 2.86 -4.70
C ALA A 293 20.30 3.77 -5.11
N ALA A 294 20.35 5.01 -4.61
CA ALA A 294 21.45 5.93 -4.88
C ALA A 294 22.77 5.47 -4.25
N CYS A 295 22.76 5.01 -2.99
CA CYS A 295 23.94 4.44 -2.34
C CYS A 295 24.42 3.15 -3.02
N TYR A 296 23.51 2.35 -3.57
CA TYR A 296 23.86 1.15 -4.31
C TYR A 296 24.62 1.50 -5.60
N GLY A 297 24.14 2.50 -6.33
CA GLY A 297 24.79 3.03 -7.53
C GLY A 297 24.33 2.29 -8.79
N LYS A 298 25.28 2.04 -9.70
CA LYS A 298 25.01 1.29 -10.93
C LYS A 298 24.34 -0.05 -10.61
N ASP A 299 23.45 -0.47 -11.50
CA ASP A 299 22.63 -1.68 -11.36
C ASP A 299 21.55 -1.61 -10.26
N ALA A 300 21.27 -0.43 -9.71
CA ALA A 300 20.06 -0.20 -8.92
C ALA A 300 18.99 0.58 -9.69
N GLN A 301 17.74 0.30 -9.35
CA GLN A 301 16.56 1.05 -9.78
C GLN A 301 15.56 1.13 -8.62
N ALA A 302 14.63 2.09 -8.69
CA ALA A 302 13.65 2.31 -7.64
C ALA A 302 12.23 2.46 -8.21
N ILE A 303 11.26 1.89 -7.52
CA ILE A 303 9.83 2.13 -7.72
C ILE A 303 9.31 2.72 -6.41
N VAL A 304 8.79 3.94 -6.46
CA VAL A 304 8.36 4.64 -5.24
C VAL A 304 6.95 5.13 -5.36
N ASP A 305 6.21 5.10 -4.26
CA ASP A 305 4.84 5.56 -4.21
C ASP A 305 4.68 6.65 -3.15
N ILE A 306 4.23 7.84 -3.58
CA ILE A 306 4.03 9.01 -2.71
C ILE A 306 5.17 9.21 -1.68
N PRO A 307 6.46 9.15 -2.09
CA PRO A 307 7.58 9.22 -1.15
C PRO A 307 7.70 10.60 -0.48
N GLN A 308 8.29 10.65 0.73
CA GLN A 308 9.00 11.86 1.12
C GLN A 308 10.30 11.98 0.33
N ILE A 309 10.80 13.21 0.17
CA ILE A 309 11.98 13.53 -0.64
C ILE A 309 12.99 14.33 0.19
N ASP A 310 12.52 15.36 0.89
CA ASP A 310 13.30 16.16 1.82
C ASP A 310 12.58 16.21 3.17
N LEU A 311 13.20 15.62 4.18
CA LEU A 311 12.65 15.58 5.53
C LEU A 311 12.63 16.97 6.19
N GLN A 312 13.50 17.90 5.79
CA GLN A 312 13.58 19.24 6.39
C GLN A 312 12.34 20.08 6.07
N THR A 313 11.73 19.84 4.90
CA THR A 313 10.48 20.47 4.45
C THR A 313 9.26 19.58 4.62
N TYR A 314 9.40 18.43 5.29
CA TYR A 314 8.28 17.52 5.49
C TYR A 314 7.27 18.08 6.50
N HIS A 315 5.98 17.98 6.16
CA HIS A 315 4.91 18.62 6.94
C HIS A 315 4.77 18.04 8.36
N ALA A 316 5.15 16.79 8.59
CA ALA A 316 5.12 16.16 9.90
C ALA A 316 6.33 16.57 10.75
N ARG A 317 6.49 17.88 10.99
CA ARG A 317 7.66 18.49 11.64
C ARG A 317 7.99 17.88 13.00
N THR A 318 6.98 17.48 13.77
CA THR A 318 7.18 16.82 15.07
C THR A 318 7.91 15.48 14.94
N GLU A 319 7.61 14.68 13.90
CA GLU A 319 8.28 13.40 13.71
C GLU A 319 9.71 13.59 13.17
N VAL A 320 9.93 14.60 12.34
CA VAL A 320 11.28 15.01 11.88
C VAL A 320 12.13 15.51 13.05
N LEU A 321 11.56 16.36 13.92
CA LEU A 321 12.27 16.87 15.10
C LEU A 321 12.69 15.74 16.05
N LYS A 322 11.79 14.78 16.32
CA LYS A 322 12.13 13.59 17.12
C LYS A 322 13.26 12.79 16.48
N LEU A 323 13.19 12.59 15.16
CA LEU A 323 14.24 11.88 14.43
C LEU A 323 15.57 12.61 14.54
N PHE A 324 15.62 13.91 14.26
CA PHE A 324 16.87 14.67 14.24
C PHE A 324 17.46 14.83 15.64
N ASN A 325 16.63 14.98 16.66
CA ASN A 325 17.10 14.98 18.05
C ASN A 325 17.68 13.60 18.42
N ALA A 326 16.96 12.51 18.15
CA ALA A 326 17.42 11.17 18.52
C ALA A 326 18.66 10.72 17.72
N ALA A 327 18.66 10.99 16.41
CA ALA A 327 19.71 10.54 15.50
C ALA A 327 20.96 11.43 15.56
N PHE A 328 20.80 12.75 15.70
CA PHE A 328 21.88 13.73 15.47
C PHE A 328 22.09 14.71 16.62
N ASP A 329 21.32 14.62 17.72
CA ASP A 329 21.28 15.62 18.80
C ASP A 329 20.92 17.04 18.32
N ILE A 330 20.11 17.12 17.25
CA ILE A 330 19.66 18.40 16.66
C ILE A 330 18.22 18.70 17.09
N ASN A 331 18.04 19.82 17.79
CA ASN A 331 16.72 20.31 18.24
C ASN A 331 16.04 21.26 17.22
N ASP A 332 16.16 20.94 15.93
CA ASP A 332 15.51 21.65 14.82
C ASP A 332 15.15 20.64 13.71
N THR A 333 14.46 21.07 12.67
CA THR A 333 14.19 20.29 11.45
C THR A 333 15.14 20.66 10.32
N VAL A 334 16.29 21.25 10.63
CA VAL A 334 17.35 21.60 9.68
C VAL A 334 18.63 20.93 10.16
N VAL A 335 19.35 20.30 9.25
CA VAL A 335 20.67 19.71 9.54
C VAL A 335 21.77 20.51 8.88
N ASP A 336 23.00 20.33 9.34
CA ASP A 336 24.17 20.93 8.71
C ASP A 336 24.34 20.47 7.25
N ASP A 337 24.95 21.32 6.43
CA ASP A 337 25.10 21.11 4.98
C ASP A 337 25.77 19.76 4.64
N ASP A 338 26.74 19.33 5.47
CA ASP A 338 27.46 18.08 5.30
C ASP A 338 26.62 16.85 5.64
N MET A 339 25.49 17.00 6.34
CA MET A 339 24.54 15.93 6.68
C MET A 339 23.29 15.90 5.79
N CYS A 340 23.04 16.95 5.01
CA CYS A 340 21.84 17.07 4.16
C CYS A 340 21.60 15.85 3.25
N TYR A 341 22.67 15.22 2.76
CA TYR A 341 22.60 14.00 1.93
C TYR A 341 21.98 12.78 2.62
N ARG A 342 21.80 12.83 3.94
CA ARG A 342 21.16 11.77 4.75
C ARG A 342 19.66 11.99 4.92
N VAL A 343 19.17 13.21 4.70
CA VAL A 343 17.78 13.60 4.97
C VAL A 343 17.07 14.20 3.74
N ASP A 344 17.78 14.38 2.63
CA ASP A 344 17.25 14.79 1.33
C ASP A 344 17.77 13.86 0.22
N VAL A 345 16.83 13.21 -0.48
CA VAL A 345 17.09 12.30 -1.59
C VAL A 345 17.89 12.95 -2.72
N THR A 346 17.59 14.20 -3.04
CA THR A 346 18.24 14.93 -4.12
C THR A 346 19.68 15.28 -3.75
N LYS A 347 19.93 15.55 -2.45
CA LYS A 347 21.28 15.72 -1.91
C LYS A 347 22.06 14.42 -1.87
N ARG A 348 21.39 13.30 -1.63
CA ARG A 348 22.00 11.97 -1.79
C ARG A 348 22.44 11.73 -3.24
N PHE A 349 21.60 12.04 -4.22
CA PHE A 349 21.96 11.91 -5.65
C PHE A 349 23.17 12.78 -6.02
N GLU A 350 23.19 14.04 -5.56
CA GLU A 350 24.33 14.94 -5.79
C GLU A 350 25.62 14.37 -5.17
N LYS A 351 25.57 13.89 -3.91
CA LYS A 351 26.73 13.29 -3.25
C LYS A 351 27.26 12.06 -3.97
N GLN A 352 26.37 11.20 -4.47
CA GLN A 352 26.75 9.99 -5.20
C GLN A 352 27.10 10.29 -6.66
N SER A 353 26.86 11.51 -7.15
CA SER A 353 26.97 11.88 -8.57
C SER A 353 26.24 10.87 -9.48
N PHE A 354 25.08 10.39 -9.01
CA PHE A 354 24.32 9.31 -9.63
C PHE A 354 22.83 9.45 -9.30
N VAL A 355 21.99 9.20 -10.30
CA VAL A 355 20.54 9.12 -10.18
C VAL A 355 20.07 7.75 -10.69
N PRO A 356 19.41 6.92 -9.86
CA PRO A 356 18.94 5.61 -10.30
C PRO A 356 17.82 5.73 -11.36
N LYS A 357 17.54 4.63 -12.07
CA LYS A 357 16.28 4.52 -12.86
C LYS A 357 15.12 4.53 -11.88
N ILE A 358 14.14 5.40 -12.06
CA ILE A 358 13.05 5.63 -11.11
C ILE A 358 11.70 5.53 -11.81
N LYS A 359 10.80 4.72 -11.24
CA LYS A 359 9.36 4.82 -11.47
C LYS A 359 8.70 5.48 -10.27
N TYR A 360 8.19 6.69 -10.48
CA TYR A 360 7.54 7.49 -9.44
C TYR A 360 6.03 7.39 -9.59
N LEU A 361 5.38 6.77 -8.61
CA LEU A 361 3.94 6.67 -8.49
C LEU A 361 3.45 7.81 -7.59
N HIS A 362 2.45 8.56 -8.04
CA HIS A 362 1.91 9.69 -7.28
C HIS A 362 0.38 9.68 -7.26
N ASN A 363 -0.19 9.65 -6.05
CA ASN A 363 -1.61 9.87 -5.87
C ASN A 363 -1.93 11.36 -6.03
N THR A 364 -2.70 11.70 -7.06
CA THR A 364 -3.17 13.07 -7.34
C THR A 364 -4.05 13.67 -6.24
N LYS A 365 -4.54 12.85 -5.31
CA LYS A 365 -5.28 13.30 -4.13
C LYS A 365 -4.38 13.59 -2.92
N ASP A 366 -3.09 13.25 -2.99
CA ASP A 366 -2.14 13.49 -1.90
C ASP A 366 -1.68 14.94 -1.87
N SER A 367 -2.52 15.80 -1.29
CA SER A 367 -2.17 17.20 -1.05
C SER A 367 -1.01 17.37 -0.06
N ALA A 368 -0.72 16.34 0.76
CA ALA A 368 0.30 16.43 1.80
C ALA A 368 1.73 16.27 1.22
N HIS A 369 1.87 15.56 0.09
CA HIS A 369 3.16 15.33 -0.58
C HIS A 369 3.31 16.05 -1.92
N VAL A 370 2.35 16.87 -2.38
CA VAL A 370 2.48 17.61 -3.65
C VAL A 370 3.73 18.50 -3.70
N LEU A 371 4.10 19.14 -2.58
CA LEU A 371 5.31 19.96 -2.51
C LEU A 371 6.59 19.12 -2.59
N GLN A 372 6.58 17.93 -1.99
CA GLN A 372 7.70 16.96 -2.06
C GLN A 372 7.88 16.46 -3.49
N PHE A 373 6.77 16.15 -4.18
CA PHE A 373 6.78 15.76 -5.60
C PHE A 373 7.34 16.88 -6.49
N ASN A 374 6.84 18.11 -6.34
CA ASN A 374 7.32 19.26 -7.12
C ASN A 374 8.82 19.51 -6.88
N TYR A 375 9.25 19.47 -5.61
CA TYR A 375 10.65 19.60 -5.24
C TYR A 375 11.51 18.53 -5.94
N PHE A 376 11.09 17.26 -5.88
CA PHE A 376 11.79 16.17 -6.56
C PHE A 376 11.92 16.40 -8.06
N ILE A 377 10.84 16.76 -8.78
CA ILE A 377 10.89 16.95 -10.23
C ILE A 377 11.84 18.08 -10.61
N HIS A 378 11.78 19.21 -9.90
CA HIS A 378 12.69 20.34 -10.16
C HIS A 378 14.15 19.95 -9.94
N ARG A 379 14.45 19.32 -8.79
CA ARG A 379 15.82 18.93 -8.44
C ARG A 379 16.36 17.81 -9.31
N TRP A 380 15.54 16.80 -9.63
CA TRP A 380 15.90 15.73 -10.57
C TRP A 380 16.30 16.32 -11.92
N SER A 381 15.50 17.26 -12.46
CA SER A 381 15.83 17.94 -13.72
C SER A 381 17.16 18.68 -13.64
N GLU A 382 17.40 19.45 -12.57
CA GLU A 382 18.67 20.15 -12.40
C GLU A 382 19.88 19.20 -12.31
N ILE A 383 19.78 18.11 -11.55
CA ILE A 383 20.85 17.14 -11.38
C ILE A 383 21.12 16.42 -12.71
N ALA A 384 20.06 16.05 -13.43
CA ALA A 384 20.16 15.38 -14.72
C ALA A 384 20.92 16.22 -15.77
N HIS A 385 20.81 17.55 -15.73
CA HIS A 385 21.55 18.44 -16.63
C HIS A 385 23.01 18.66 -16.22
N LYS A 386 23.37 18.39 -14.96
CA LYS A 386 24.73 18.58 -14.42
C LYS A 386 25.60 17.33 -14.56
N LEU A 387 24.98 16.15 -14.44
CA LEU A 387 25.69 14.88 -14.50
C LEU A 387 25.88 14.39 -15.94
N GLU A 388 26.83 13.48 -16.13
CA GLU A 388 26.94 12.75 -17.39
C GLU A 388 25.71 11.87 -17.60
N GLN A 389 25.25 11.74 -18.84
CA GLN A 389 24.08 10.92 -19.20
C GLN A 389 24.19 9.46 -18.71
N SER A 390 25.41 8.92 -18.61
CA SER A 390 25.66 7.56 -18.12
C SER A 390 25.39 7.36 -16.62
N GLN A 391 25.26 8.47 -15.87
CA GLN A 391 25.01 8.50 -14.42
C GLN A 391 23.56 8.84 -14.08
N VAL A 392 22.72 9.08 -15.09
CA VAL A 392 21.33 9.50 -14.91
C VAL A 392 20.40 8.43 -15.47
N GLY A 393 19.72 7.72 -14.58
CA GLY A 393 18.67 6.77 -14.94
C GLY A 393 17.40 7.46 -15.45
N GLU A 394 16.62 6.72 -16.23
CA GLU A 394 15.32 7.17 -16.72
C GLU A 394 14.34 7.42 -15.55
N LEU A 395 13.56 8.50 -15.64
CA LEU A 395 12.45 8.80 -14.73
C LEU A 395 11.11 8.59 -15.45
N THR A 396 10.32 7.63 -14.97
CA THR A 396 8.93 7.41 -15.40
C THR A 396 7.99 7.92 -14.32
N LEU A 397 7.01 8.75 -14.70
CA LEU A 397 5.98 9.26 -13.79
C LEU A 397 4.64 8.58 -14.09
N HIS A 398 4.01 8.02 -13.06
CA HIS A 398 2.66 7.46 -13.14
C HIS A 398 1.80 8.09 -12.05
N THR A 399 0.71 8.73 -12.45
CA THR A 399 -0.26 9.32 -11.52
C THR A 399 -1.53 8.47 -11.43
N TYR A 400 -2.11 8.41 -10.23
CA TYR A 400 -3.37 7.74 -9.97
C TYR A 400 -4.24 8.57 -9.02
N SER A 401 -5.48 8.14 -8.75
CA SER A 401 -6.40 8.85 -7.85
C SER A 401 -7.07 7.89 -6.88
N ARG A 402 -6.65 7.91 -5.61
CA ARG A 402 -7.25 7.13 -4.52
C ARG A 402 -7.58 8.02 -3.34
N TRP A 403 -8.69 7.72 -2.67
CA TRP A 403 -9.11 8.43 -1.47
C TRP A 403 -9.53 7.47 -0.36
N HIS A 404 -8.95 7.65 0.81
CA HIS A 404 -9.33 6.91 2.01
C HIS A 404 -10.13 7.82 2.94
N LEU A 405 -11.24 7.31 3.49
CA LEU A 405 -12.17 8.08 4.33
C LEU A 405 -11.55 8.66 5.62
N THR A 406 -10.41 8.12 6.06
CA THR A 406 -9.71 8.53 7.29
C THR A 406 -8.34 9.13 6.97
N LYS A 407 -7.59 8.54 6.04
CA LYS A 407 -6.25 9.00 5.66
C LYS A 407 -6.26 10.10 4.59
N GLY A 408 -7.42 10.40 4.01
CA GLY A 408 -7.54 11.32 2.88
C GLY A 408 -6.85 10.76 1.64
N GLY A 409 -6.22 11.63 0.85
CA GLY A 409 -5.48 11.21 -0.34
C GLY A 409 -4.05 10.74 -0.10
N HIS A 410 -3.53 10.81 1.14
CA HIS A 410 -2.23 10.22 1.48
C HIS A 410 -2.36 8.70 1.67
N VAL A 411 -2.60 8.00 0.56
CA VAL A 411 -2.81 6.56 0.48
C VAL A 411 -2.12 6.02 -0.79
N PRO A 412 -1.26 5.00 -0.66
CA PRO A 412 -0.58 4.39 -1.80
C PRO A 412 -1.56 3.62 -2.70
N LEU A 413 -1.07 3.14 -3.83
CA LEU A 413 -1.75 2.12 -4.63
C LEU A 413 -2.10 0.89 -3.77
N ASN A 414 -3.19 0.22 -4.15
CA ASN A 414 -3.51 -1.06 -3.52
C ASN A 414 -2.46 -2.11 -3.89
N LYS A 415 -2.47 -3.24 -3.18
CA LYS A 415 -1.54 -4.35 -3.37
C LYS A 415 -1.50 -4.86 -4.82
N GLN A 416 -2.66 -5.08 -5.44
CA GLN A 416 -2.75 -5.70 -6.76
C GLN A 416 -2.11 -4.80 -7.81
N ASP A 417 -2.56 -3.56 -7.89
CA ASP A 417 -2.01 -2.57 -8.83
C ASP A 417 -0.52 -2.36 -8.58
N THR A 418 -0.10 -2.32 -7.31
CA THR A 418 1.33 -2.20 -6.97
C THR A 418 2.16 -3.37 -7.50
N ILE A 419 1.67 -4.62 -7.36
CA ILE A 419 2.36 -5.81 -7.88
C ILE A 419 2.44 -5.74 -9.41
N GLU A 420 1.38 -5.32 -10.09
CA GLU A 420 1.38 -5.15 -11.55
C GLU A 420 2.40 -4.08 -11.99
N GLU A 421 2.44 -2.95 -11.30
CA GLU A 421 3.41 -1.88 -11.55
C GLU A 421 4.87 -2.33 -11.33
N ILE A 422 5.11 -3.15 -10.29
CA ILE A 422 6.41 -3.76 -10.00
C ILE A 422 6.84 -4.71 -11.11
N ILE A 423 5.97 -5.65 -11.49
CA ILE A 423 6.27 -6.64 -12.53
C ILE A 423 6.55 -5.92 -13.85
N SER A 424 5.67 -5.00 -14.26
CA SER A 424 5.81 -4.21 -15.49
C SER A 424 7.16 -3.49 -15.57
N PHE A 425 7.60 -2.84 -14.49
CA PHE A 425 8.87 -2.11 -14.46
C PHE A 425 10.11 -3.01 -14.41
N ILE A 426 10.03 -4.15 -13.72
CA ILE A 426 11.16 -5.08 -13.62
C ILE A 426 11.33 -5.91 -14.91
N GLU A 427 10.26 -6.12 -15.67
CA GLU A 427 10.31 -6.80 -16.97
C GLU A 427 10.60 -5.86 -18.16
N SER A 428 10.52 -4.53 -17.99
CA SER A 428 10.96 -3.52 -18.99
C SER A 428 12.47 -3.35 -19.02
#